data_AF-A0AAX3FTW6-F1
#
_entry.id   AF-A0AAX3FTW6-F1
#
_cell.length_a   1.000
_cell.length_b   1.000
_cell.length_c   1.000
_cell.angle_alpha   90.00
_cell.angle_beta   90.00
_cell.angle_gamma   90.00
#
_symmetry.space_group_name_H-M   'P 1'
#
loop_
_entity.id
_entity.type
_entity.pdbx_description
1 polymer ?
#
loop_
_entity_poly.entity_id
_entity_poly.type
_entity_poly.pdbx_seq_one_letter_code
_entity_poly.pdbx_strand_id
1 'polypeptide(L)'
;MYLFRAVFCKKKSPLLTLSFICLFPAFALSQPENQFPAGGYNLVIEARPSVPYPGLDNYNVDLTASGVGPNYTVSVSRHHIIPFNVLRLFYNRVVENNALANARGFFGTYANNVRFYAQANGINCDSLGDDLITAANIAQAQGYGIVHGSGNDNAPGFDTFEQFYAWIPGNLFIGPNNRSDDPHDGFESGAGVVVGSGTFSILSRLYSNMNRYNNGDDSVLNAIVVDLTKIASHKKIYTLRAEDWEFIGGKYRLRKLEPEFNNNADIDSDYYSDKCDNEQPTYNGFIFGLFFFNK
;
A
#
# COMPACT_ATOMS: atom_id res chain seq x y z
N MET A 1 63.98 -50.76 5.45
CA MET A 1 64.67 -50.27 4.24
C MET A 1 63.66 -49.39 3.51
N TYR A 2 63.65 -48.06 3.57
CA TYR A 2 64.63 -47.03 3.88
C TYR A 2 64.28 -46.22 5.17
N LEU A 3 65.32 -45.87 5.93
CA LEU A 3 65.31 -44.85 6.97
C LEU A 3 65.49 -43.47 6.33
N PHE A 4 64.78 -42.45 6.81
CA PHE A 4 65.33 -41.09 6.81
C PHE A 4 65.03 -40.37 8.13
N ARG A 5 66.10 -39.87 8.74
CA ARG A 5 66.17 -39.13 10.01
C ARG A 5 66.08 -37.63 9.72
N ALA A 6 65.33 -36.95 10.60
CA ALA A 6 65.52 -35.64 11.25
C ALA A 6 66.29 -34.51 10.54
N VAL A 7 65.77 -33.26 10.65
CA VAL A 7 66.47 -32.12 11.29
C VAL A 7 65.44 -31.12 11.84
N PHE A 8 65.52 -30.85 13.15
CA PHE A 8 64.95 -29.67 13.81
C PHE A 8 65.80 -28.43 13.50
N CYS A 9 65.18 -27.31 13.14
CA CYS A 9 65.84 -26.00 13.25
C CYS A 9 64.94 -25.02 14.00
N LYS A 10 65.35 -24.73 15.24
CA LYS A 10 64.68 -23.87 16.21
C LYS A 10 65.23 -22.45 16.02
N LYS A 11 64.51 -21.60 15.29
CA LYS A 11 64.88 -20.19 15.14
C LYS A 11 64.14 -19.37 16.21
N LYS A 12 64.90 -18.87 17.19
CA LYS A 12 64.45 -17.88 18.17
C LYS A 12 64.28 -16.55 17.44
N SER A 13 63.08 -15.97 17.50
CA SER A 13 62.82 -14.58 17.11
C SER A 13 62.41 -13.79 18.35
N PRO A 14 62.90 -12.54 18.49
CA PRO A 14 62.68 -11.73 19.67
C PRO A 14 61.21 -11.28 19.77
N LEU A 15 60.71 -11.32 21.00
CA LEU A 15 59.43 -10.82 21.45
C LEU A 15 59.38 -9.29 21.22
N LEU A 16 58.91 -8.85 20.05
CA LEU A 16 58.54 -7.46 19.81
C LEU A 16 57.08 -7.32 20.24
N THR A 17 56.86 -6.90 21.48
CA THR A 17 55.55 -6.57 22.02
C THR A 17 55.05 -5.31 21.32
N LEU A 18 54.49 -5.48 20.13
CA LEU A 18 53.78 -4.44 19.40
C LEU A 18 52.46 -4.23 20.15
N SER A 19 52.43 -3.26 21.07
CA SER A 19 51.20 -2.72 21.61
C SER A 19 50.43 -2.07 20.46
N PHE A 20 49.67 -2.89 19.73
CA PHE A 20 48.55 -2.43 18.93
C PHE A 20 47.54 -1.86 19.91
N ILE A 21 47.72 -0.59 20.26
CA ILE A 21 46.64 0.24 20.74
C ILE A 21 45.65 0.24 19.57
N CYS A 22 44.71 -0.70 19.62
CA CYS A 22 43.52 -0.66 18.81
C CYS A 22 42.74 0.55 19.29
N LEU A 23 43.16 1.73 18.84
CA LEU A 23 42.27 2.82 18.53
C LEU A 23 41.36 2.28 17.43
N PHE A 24 40.46 1.34 17.77
CA PHE A 24 39.19 1.30 17.10
C PHE A 24 38.62 2.68 17.43
N PRO A 25 38.51 3.60 16.47
CA PRO A 25 37.62 4.71 16.67
C PRO A 25 36.32 4.06 17.13
N ALA A 26 35.90 4.39 18.34
CA ALA A 26 34.52 4.26 18.74
C ALA A 26 33.75 5.21 17.82
N PHE A 27 33.64 4.84 16.54
CA PHE A 27 32.42 5.02 15.80
C PHE A 27 31.43 4.17 16.58
N ALA A 28 30.94 4.73 17.68
CA ALA A 28 29.55 4.62 18.01
C ALA A 28 28.87 5.06 16.72
N LEU A 29 28.61 4.08 15.84
CA LEU A 29 27.67 4.21 14.77
C LEU A 29 26.37 4.48 15.53
N SER A 30 26.14 5.75 15.85
CA SER A 30 24.81 6.21 16.21
C SER A 30 23.99 5.75 15.01
N GLN A 31 23.25 4.67 15.23
CA GLN A 31 22.26 4.26 14.26
C GLN A 31 21.43 5.53 14.07
N PRO A 32 21.35 6.07 12.84
CA PRO A 32 20.67 7.32 12.62
C PRO A 32 19.32 7.21 13.33
N GLU A 33 18.99 8.18 14.19
CA GLU A 33 17.80 8.17 15.07
C GLU A 33 16.47 8.00 14.31
N ASN A 34 16.52 7.95 12.98
CA ASN A 34 15.43 7.75 12.03
C ASN A 34 15.25 6.29 11.58
N GLN A 35 15.85 5.29 12.24
CA GLN A 35 15.59 3.90 11.90
C GLN A 35 14.25 3.45 12.47
N PHE A 36 13.35 3.00 11.59
CA PHE A 36 12.15 2.29 12.02
C PHE A 36 12.58 1.04 12.82
N PRO A 37 12.15 0.87 14.08
CA PRO A 37 12.66 -0.19 14.93
C PRO A 37 12.26 -1.56 14.36
N ALA A 38 13.25 -2.42 14.11
CA ALA A 38 13.00 -3.79 13.68
C ALA A 38 12.31 -4.59 14.80
N GLY A 39 11.45 -5.54 14.43
CA GLY A 39 10.85 -6.46 15.40
C GLY A 39 9.41 -6.86 15.11
N GLY A 40 8.82 -7.51 16.12
CA GLY A 40 7.43 -7.95 16.10
C GLY A 40 6.49 -6.86 16.60
N TYR A 41 5.41 -6.61 15.85
CA TYR A 41 4.37 -5.65 16.18
C TYR A 41 2.99 -6.28 16.06
N ASN A 42 1.98 -5.62 16.64
CA ASN A 42 0.59 -5.88 16.31
C ASN A 42 0.28 -5.22 14.96
N LEU A 43 0.16 -6.05 13.93
CA LEU A 43 -0.17 -5.63 12.56
C LEU A 43 -1.55 -6.18 12.15
N VAL A 44 -2.47 -6.36 13.10
CA VAL A 44 -3.82 -6.84 12.78
C VAL A 44 -4.72 -5.65 12.48
N ILE A 45 -5.36 -5.65 11.32
CA ILE A 45 -6.44 -4.70 11.02
C ILE A 45 -7.73 -5.26 11.61
N GLU A 46 -8.22 -4.66 12.68
CA GLU A 46 -9.39 -5.15 13.42
C GLU A 46 -10.70 -4.71 12.78
N ALA A 47 -10.88 -3.40 12.62
CA ALA A 47 -12.10 -2.76 12.13
C ALA A 47 -11.82 -1.92 10.88
N ARG A 48 -12.90 -1.44 10.22
CA ARG A 48 -12.75 -0.51 9.09
C ARG A 48 -12.24 0.83 9.63
N PRO A 49 -11.04 1.28 9.22
CA PRO A 49 -10.52 2.57 9.66
C PRO A 49 -11.33 3.71 9.00
N SER A 50 -11.24 4.91 9.59
CA SER A 50 -11.84 6.12 9.03
C SER A 50 -11.30 6.40 7.62
N VAL A 51 -12.12 7.03 6.78
CA VAL A 51 -11.68 7.49 5.46
C VAL A 51 -10.64 8.60 5.64
N PRO A 52 -9.45 8.51 5.03
CA PRO A 52 -8.42 9.55 5.18
C PRO A 52 -8.71 10.79 4.31
N TYR A 53 -9.66 10.69 3.37
CA TYR A 53 -9.96 11.72 2.39
C TYR A 53 -11.04 12.70 2.86
N PRO A 54 -11.06 13.94 2.36
CA PRO A 54 -12.10 14.92 2.67
C PRO A 54 -13.52 14.43 2.36
N GLY A 55 -14.51 15.04 3.01
CA GLY A 55 -15.92 14.85 2.64
C GLY A 55 -16.19 15.19 1.17
N LEU A 56 -17.23 14.58 0.60
CA LEU A 56 -17.68 14.87 -0.76
C LEU A 56 -18.91 15.78 -0.71
N ASP A 57 -18.96 16.75 -1.62
CA ASP A 57 -20.16 17.55 -1.84
C ASP A 57 -21.29 16.70 -2.44
N ASN A 58 -22.53 17.13 -2.22
CA ASN A 58 -23.67 16.54 -2.91
C ASN A 58 -23.66 16.92 -4.39
N TYR A 59 -24.39 16.15 -5.19
CA TYR A 59 -24.62 16.40 -6.60
C TYR A 59 -26.07 16.81 -6.88
N ASN A 60 -26.29 17.47 -8.02
CA ASN A 60 -27.63 17.61 -8.59
C ASN A 60 -28.18 16.24 -9.06
N VAL A 61 -29.49 16.19 -9.35
CA VAL A 61 -30.16 14.93 -9.74
C VAL A 61 -29.56 14.29 -11.00
N ASP A 62 -29.05 15.10 -11.93
CA ASP A 62 -28.43 14.62 -13.17
C ASP A 62 -26.95 14.23 -12.99
N LEU A 63 -26.39 14.38 -11.79
CA LEU A 63 -25.00 14.10 -11.44
C LEU A 63 -23.95 14.88 -12.27
N THR A 64 -24.34 16.01 -12.85
CA THR A 64 -23.48 16.85 -13.70
C THR A 64 -22.76 17.96 -12.95
N ALA A 65 -23.19 18.29 -11.73
CA ALA A 65 -22.57 19.32 -10.91
C ALA A 65 -22.62 18.98 -9.42
N SER A 66 -21.54 19.28 -8.70
CA SER A 66 -21.45 19.18 -7.24
C SER A 66 -21.56 20.55 -6.55
N GLY A 67 -21.99 20.57 -5.29
CA GLY A 67 -22.08 21.79 -4.50
C GLY A 67 -22.97 21.67 -3.27
N VAL A 68 -23.36 22.84 -2.74
CA VAL A 68 -24.16 22.97 -1.52
C VAL A 68 -25.45 23.72 -1.83
N GLY A 69 -26.56 23.34 -1.20
CA GLY A 69 -27.85 24.02 -1.29
C GLY A 69 -28.97 23.14 -1.87
N PRO A 70 -30.16 23.71 -2.09
CA PRO A 70 -31.37 22.95 -2.40
C PRO A 70 -31.33 22.23 -3.76
N ASN A 71 -30.43 22.61 -4.66
CA ASN A 71 -30.26 21.97 -5.97
C ASN A 71 -29.32 20.75 -5.94
N TYR A 72 -28.61 20.51 -4.83
CA TYR A 72 -27.63 19.44 -4.66
C TYR A 72 -28.15 18.41 -3.66
N THR A 73 -29.12 17.62 -4.11
CA THR A 73 -29.89 16.70 -3.26
C THR A 73 -29.33 15.28 -3.21
N VAL A 74 -28.39 14.93 -4.10
CA VAL A 74 -27.87 13.58 -4.22
C VAL A 74 -26.60 13.45 -3.39
N SER A 75 -26.69 12.74 -2.26
CA SER A 75 -25.50 12.37 -1.49
C SER A 75 -24.70 11.30 -2.22
N VAL A 76 -23.39 11.45 -2.23
CA VAL A 76 -22.43 10.50 -2.81
C VAL A 76 -21.46 10.00 -1.75
N SER A 77 -20.83 8.86 -2.02
CA SER A 77 -19.76 8.29 -1.20
C SER A 77 -18.68 7.68 -2.07
N ARG A 78 -17.59 7.28 -1.43
CA ARG A 78 -16.57 6.41 -2.02
C ARG A 78 -17.03 4.97 -1.85
N HIS A 79 -17.16 4.24 -2.95
CA HIS A 79 -17.59 2.85 -2.99
C HIS A 79 -16.38 1.94 -3.23
N HIS A 80 -16.27 0.89 -2.44
CA HIS A 80 -15.26 -0.15 -2.62
C HIS A 80 -15.63 -1.08 -3.75
N ILE A 81 -14.67 -1.39 -4.64
CA ILE A 81 -14.87 -2.39 -5.69
C ILE A 81 -14.63 -3.80 -5.13
N ILE A 82 -13.46 -3.99 -4.52
CA ILE A 82 -13.17 -5.11 -3.63
C ILE A 82 -13.59 -4.68 -2.22
N PRO A 83 -14.53 -5.39 -1.58
CA PRO A 83 -15.08 -4.99 -0.30
C PRO A 83 -14.02 -5.08 0.80
N PHE A 84 -14.10 -4.17 1.78
CA PHE A 84 -13.09 -4.02 2.84
C PHE A 84 -12.87 -5.32 3.64
N ASN A 85 -13.92 -6.09 3.90
CA ASN A 85 -13.81 -7.37 4.60
C ASN A 85 -12.83 -8.34 3.92
N VAL A 86 -12.80 -8.39 2.58
CA VAL A 86 -11.89 -9.26 1.82
C VAL A 86 -10.46 -8.73 1.87
N LEU A 87 -10.26 -7.41 1.75
CA LEU A 87 -8.95 -6.78 1.90
C LEU A 87 -8.36 -7.04 3.30
N ARG A 88 -9.15 -6.80 4.35
CA ARG A 88 -8.77 -7.03 5.75
C ARG A 88 -8.39 -8.48 6.00
N LEU A 89 -9.22 -9.44 5.57
CA LEU A 89 -8.93 -10.87 5.72
C LEU A 89 -7.65 -11.27 4.99
N PHE A 90 -7.45 -10.75 3.77
CA PHE A 90 -6.23 -11.01 3.01
C PHE A 90 -4.99 -10.48 3.74
N TYR A 91 -5.01 -9.22 4.17
CA TYR A 91 -3.89 -8.61 4.89
C TYR A 91 -3.56 -9.38 6.17
N ASN A 92 -4.55 -9.61 7.03
CA ASN A 92 -4.36 -10.31 8.29
C ASN A 92 -3.83 -11.74 8.07
N ARG A 93 -4.30 -12.44 7.04
CA ARG A 93 -3.77 -13.77 6.70
C ARG A 93 -2.32 -13.72 6.22
N VAL A 94 -1.93 -12.70 5.44
CA VAL A 94 -0.51 -12.50 5.06
C VAL A 94 0.36 -12.26 6.30
N VAL A 95 -0.14 -11.51 7.27
CA VAL A 95 0.52 -11.27 8.56
C VAL A 95 0.64 -12.58 9.36
N GLU A 96 -0.45 -13.32 9.53
CA GLU A 96 -0.52 -14.61 10.25
C GLU A 96 0.45 -15.66 9.65
N ASN A 97 0.55 -15.69 8.31
CA ASN A 97 1.45 -16.59 7.59
C ASN A 97 2.90 -16.11 7.55
N ASN A 98 3.24 -14.99 8.20
CA ASN A 98 4.56 -14.34 8.14
C ASN A 98 5.04 -14.12 6.68
N ALA A 99 4.10 -13.75 5.79
CA ALA A 99 4.31 -13.66 4.35
C ALA A 99 4.41 -12.21 3.83
N LEU A 100 4.57 -11.23 4.73
CA LEU A 100 4.65 -9.80 4.37
C LEU A 100 5.78 -9.52 3.37
N ALA A 101 6.95 -10.13 3.55
CA ALA A 101 8.09 -9.97 2.65
C ALA A 101 7.80 -10.51 1.22
N ASN A 102 6.90 -11.48 1.08
CA ASN A 102 6.49 -12.00 -0.23
C ASN A 102 5.64 -10.98 -1.00
N ALA A 103 5.04 -10.01 -0.30
CA ALA A 103 4.30 -8.89 -0.87
C ALA A 103 5.15 -7.62 -1.07
N ARG A 104 6.49 -7.73 -1.09
CA ARG A 104 7.42 -6.61 -1.27
C ARG A 104 7.08 -5.69 -2.45
N GLY A 105 6.65 -6.26 -3.58
CA GLY A 105 6.26 -5.49 -4.75
C GLY A 105 5.11 -4.51 -4.45
N PHE A 106 4.08 -5.01 -3.79
CA PHE A 106 2.94 -4.21 -3.36
C PHE A 106 3.36 -3.14 -2.35
N PHE A 107 4.03 -3.54 -1.27
CA PHE A 107 4.44 -2.62 -0.20
C PHE A 107 5.39 -1.52 -0.69
N GLY A 108 6.31 -1.85 -1.61
CA GLY A 108 7.18 -0.86 -2.24
C GLY A 108 6.39 0.16 -3.06
N THR A 109 5.44 -0.29 -3.89
CA THR A 109 4.58 0.62 -4.67
C THR A 109 3.68 1.45 -3.78
N TYR A 110 3.07 0.85 -2.75
CA TYR A 110 2.26 1.53 -1.76
C TYR A 110 3.05 2.64 -1.05
N ALA A 111 4.23 2.30 -0.50
CA ALA A 111 5.06 3.25 0.22
C ALA A 111 5.46 4.46 -0.63
N ASN A 112 5.79 4.21 -1.91
CA ASN A 112 6.15 5.27 -2.84
C ASN A 112 4.96 6.12 -3.29
N ASN A 113 3.73 5.63 -3.11
CA ASN A 113 2.51 6.28 -3.58
C ASN A 113 1.60 6.84 -2.50
N VAL A 114 1.79 6.53 -1.21
CA VAL A 114 0.87 6.96 -0.14
C VAL A 114 0.67 8.49 -0.10
N ARG A 115 1.76 9.25 -0.29
CA ARG A 115 1.70 10.72 -0.42
C ARG A 115 0.89 11.18 -1.64
N PHE A 116 0.99 10.45 -2.75
CA PHE A 116 0.21 10.75 -3.95
C PHE A 116 -1.26 10.35 -3.76
N TYR A 117 -1.57 9.32 -2.98
CA TYR A 117 -2.94 9.03 -2.58
C TYR A 117 -3.54 10.19 -1.81
N ALA A 118 -2.77 10.77 -0.87
CA ALA A 118 -3.24 11.93 -0.13
C ALA A 118 -3.46 13.13 -1.06
N GLN A 119 -2.42 13.49 -1.80
CA GLN A 119 -2.41 14.64 -2.67
C GLN A 119 -3.49 14.62 -3.75
N ALA A 120 -3.58 13.51 -4.51
CA ALA A 120 -4.49 13.37 -5.64
C ALA A 120 -5.97 13.44 -5.23
N ASN A 121 -6.24 13.23 -3.94
CA ASN A 121 -7.58 13.14 -3.39
C ASN A 121 -7.88 14.25 -2.37
N GLY A 122 -7.18 15.38 -2.49
CA GLY A 122 -7.53 16.64 -1.83
C GLY A 122 -7.08 16.78 -0.37
N ILE A 123 -6.18 15.91 0.11
CA ILE A 123 -5.61 16.05 1.45
C ILE A 123 -4.52 17.12 1.45
N ASN A 124 -4.48 17.93 2.52
CA ASN A 124 -3.37 18.84 2.78
C ASN A 124 -2.21 18.11 3.47
N CYS A 125 -1.12 17.86 2.73
CA CYS A 125 0.05 17.16 3.25
C CYS A 125 0.77 17.89 4.39
N ASP A 126 0.65 19.22 4.51
CA ASP A 126 1.26 19.97 5.62
C ASP A 126 0.76 19.48 7.00
N SER A 127 -0.44 18.91 7.05
CA SER A 127 -1.04 18.39 8.28
C SER A 127 -0.79 16.91 8.56
N LEU A 128 -0.35 16.14 7.55
CA LEU A 128 -0.14 14.69 7.64
C LEU A 128 1.28 14.26 7.23
N GLY A 129 2.22 15.18 6.99
CA GLY A 129 3.53 14.86 6.39
C GLY A 129 4.27 13.75 7.14
N ASP A 130 4.50 13.95 8.44
CA ASP A 130 5.18 12.96 9.29
C ASP A 130 4.44 11.60 9.34
N ASP A 131 3.10 11.62 9.35
CA ASP A 131 2.27 10.42 9.35
C ASP A 131 2.38 9.66 8.02
N LEU A 132 2.41 10.38 6.89
CA LEU A 132 2.60 9.81 5.56
C LEU A 132 3.98 9.18 5.41
N ILE A 133 5.03 9.86 5.89
CA ILE A 133 6.40 9.31 5.90
C ILE A 133 6.45 8.04 6.76
N THR A 134 5.86 8.08 7.95
CA THR A 134 5.89 6.93 8.88
C THR A 134 5.10 5.75 8.32
N ALA A 135 3.92 6.00 7.71
CA ALA A 135 3.12 5.00 7.01
C ALA A 135 3.87 4.38 5.81
N ALA A 136 4.61 5.19 5.06
CA ALA A 136 5.46 4.72 3.96
C ALA A 136 6.61 3.85 4.49
N ASN A 137 7.25 4.27 5.59
CA ASN A 137 8.35 3.55 6.21
C ASN A 137 7.93 2.18 6.76
N ILE A 138 6.79 2.09 7.46
CA ILE A 138 6.27 0.80 7.95
C ILE A 138 5.91 -0.13 6.80
N ALA A 139 5.31 0.37 5.72
CA ALA A 139 5.06 -0.43 4.52
C ALA A 139 6.37 -0.99 3.94
N GLN A 140 7.41 -0.17 3.80
CA GLN A 140 8.72 -0.67 3.35
C GLN A 140 9.27 -1.72 4.31
N ALA A 141 9.29 -1.45 5.62
CA ALA A 141 9.79 -2.37 6.63
C ALA A 141 9.07 -3.73 6.59
N GLN A 142 7.75 -3.75 6.36
CA GLN A 142 6.97 -4.98 6.13
C GLN A 142 7.43 -5.70 4.86
N GLY A 143 7.56 -4.98 3.73
CA GLY A 143 8.02 -5.55 2.47
C GLY A 143 9.46 -6.07 2.49
N TYR A 144 10.30 -5.56 3.40
CA TYR A 144 11.67 -6.04 3.61
C TYR A 144 11.77 -7.14 4.69
N GLY A 145 10.67 -7.50 5.37
CA GLY A 145 10.67 -8.50 6.44
C GLY A 145 11.37 -8.04 7.72
N ILE A 146 11.50 -6.73 7.91
CA ILE A 146 12.15 -6.11 9.08
C ILE A 146 11.14 -5.94 10.22
N VAL A 147 9.87 -5.80 9.84
CA VAL A 147 8.72 -5.76 10.74
C VAL A 147 7.81 -6.95 10.41
N HIS A 148 7.38 -7.68 11.45
CA HIS A 148 6.50 -8.85 11.32
C HIS A 148 5.40 -8.86 12.39
N GLY A 149 4.30 -9.57 12.13
CA GLY A 149 3.13 -9.63 13.01
C GLY A 149 3.26 -10.63 14.15
N SER A 150 4.10 -10.34 15.15
CA SER A 150 4.27 -11.23 16.31
C SER A 150 4.35 -10.49 17.65
N GLY A 151 4.05 -9.19 17.67
CA GLY A 151 4.12 -8.35 18.86
C GLY A 151 2.74 -7.91 19.35
N ASN A 152 2.71 -7.35 20.55
CA ASN A 152 1.50 -6.71 21.10
C ASN A 152 1.53 -5.18 20.92
N ASP A 153 2.70 -4.62 20.64
CA ASP A 153 2.87 -3.18 20.49
C ASP A 153 2.42 -2.73 19.10
N ASN A 154 1.74 -1.59 19.03
CA ASN A 154 1.36 -1.00 17.76
C ASN A 154 2.61 -0.47 17.04
N ALA A 155 2.75 -0.81 15.76
CA ALA A 155 3.81 -0.26 14.94
C ALA A 155 3.58 1.25 14.69
N PRO A 156 4.61 2.11 14.81
CA PRO A 156 4.50 3.52 14.44
C PRO A 156 3.95 3.71 13.02
N GLY A 157 2.99 4.62 12.86
CA GLY A 157 2.34 4.92 11.57
C GLY A 157 1.48 3.80 10.99
N PHE A 158 1.23 2.72 11.75
CA PHE A 158 0.39 1.61 11.28
C PHE A 158 -1.09 2.01 11.11
N ASP A 159 -1.58 2.91 11.94
CA ASP A 159 -2.91 3.54 11.86
C ASP A 159 -3.11 4.30 10.53
N THR A 160 -2.12 5.09 10.13
CA THR A 160 -2.15 5.80 8.84
C THR A 160 -1.96 4.83 7.68
N PHE A 161 -1.10 3.82 7.85
CA PHE A 161 -0.96 2.73 6.88
C PHE A 161 -2.29 2.01 6.65
N GLU A 162 -3.02 1.59 7.69
CA GLU A 162 -4.27 0.86 7.53
C GLU A 162 -5.37 1.72 6.90
N GLN A 163 -5.42 3.03 7.20
CA GLN A 163 -6.36 3.96 6.58
C GLN A 163 -6.20 4.00 5.07
N PHE A 164 -4.98 4.24 4.58
CA PHE A 164 -4.73 4.33 3.14
C PHE A 164 -4.73 2.95 2.46
N TYR A 165 -4.39 1.86 3.17
CA TYR A 165 -4.57 0.50 2.68
C TYR A 165 -6.05 0.17 2.45
N ALA A 166 -6.89 0.42 3.46
CA ALA A 166 -8.33 0.16 3.39
C ALA A 166 -9.03 1.02 2.33
N TRP A 167 -8.52 2.22 2.09
CA TRP A 167 -9.08 3.18 1.14
C TRP A 167 -8.17 3.40 -0.08
N ILE A 168 -7.49 2.36 -0.57
CA ILE A 168 -6.56 2.51 -1.70
C ILE A 168 -7.27 3.02 -2.97
N PRO A 169 -6.79 4.12 -3.62
CA PRO A 169 -7.55 4.80 -4.67
C PRO A 169 -7.98 3.92 -5.85
N GLY A 170 -7.09 3.02 -6.32
CA GLY A 170 -7.39 2.10 -7.42
C GLY A 170 -8.51 1.08 -7.13
N ASN A 171 -9.00 1.01 -5.90
CA ASN A 171 -10.11 0.15 -5.49
C ASN A 171 -11.39 0.95 -5.16
N LEU A 172 -11.41 2.26 -5.44
CA LEU A 172 -12.49 3.15 -5.04
C LEU A 172 -13.04 3.93 -6.23
N PHE A 173 -14.35 4.11 -6.27
CA PHE A 173 -14.99 5.10 -7.14
C PHE A 173 -16.00 5.94 -6.38
N ILE A 174 -16.30 7.14 -6.88
CA ILE A 174 -17.32 8.02 -6.32
C ILE A 174 -18.66 7.76 -7.01
N GLY A 175 -19.71 7.56 -6.20
CA GLY A 175 -21.05 7.25 -6.71
C GLY A 175 -22.16 7.65 -5.73
N PRO A 176 -23.41 7.77 -6.20
CA PRO A 176 -24.58 8.01 -5.35
C PRO A 176 -24.75 6.98 -4.24
N ASN A 177 -25.30 7.37 -3.09
CA ASN A 177 -25.60 6.45 -1.98
C ASN A 177 -26.91 5.70 -2.17
N ASN A 178 -27.90 6.32 -2.82
CA ASN A 178 -29.21 5.71 -3.05
C ASN A 178 -29.19 4.84 -4.32
N ARG A 179 -28.51 3.70 -4.22
CA ARG A 179 -28.34 2.74 -5.30
C ARG A 179 -29.33 1.59 -5.21
N SER A 180 -29.72 1.06 -6.37
CA SER A 180 -30.52 -0.17 -6.48
C SER A 180 -29.68 -1.41 -6.72
N ASP A 181 -28.40 -1.24 -7.06
CA ASP A 181 -27.44 -2.27 -7.46
C ASP A 181 -26.23 -2.37 -6.50
N ASP A 182 -26.29 -1.74 -5.31
CA ASP A 182 -25.23 -1.79 -4.32
C ASP A 182 -24.99 -3.23 -3.81
N PRO A 183 -23.79 -3.81 -3.97
CA PRO A 183 -23.49 -5.16 -3.51
C PRO A 183 -23.25 -5.25 -1.99
N HIS A 184 -23.24 -4.12 -1.28
CA HIS A 184 -22.87 -4.01 0.14
C HIS A 184 -21.48 -4.61 0.43
N ASP A 185 -21.42 -5.80 1.01
CA ASP A 185 -20.19 -6.51 1.34
C ASP A 185 -19.68 -7.41 0.19
N GLY A 186 -20.35 -7.39 -0.96
CA GLY A 186 -19.96 -8.10 -2.18
C GLY A 186 -19.02 -7.31 -3.09
N PHE A 187 -18.51 -7.98 -4.13
CA PHE A 187 -17.73 -7.34 -5.19
C PHE A 187 -18.62 -6.47 -6.09
N GLU A 188 -18.15 -5.28 -6.43
CA GLU A 188 -18.85 -4.34 -7.33
C GLU A 188 -18.76 -4.81 -8.79
N SER A 189 -19.64 -5.74 -9.16
CA SER A 189 -19.68 -6.32 -10.50
C SER A 189 -20.02 -5.31 -11.61
N GLY A 190 -20.64 -4.17 -11.28
CA GLY A 190 -20.94 -3.09 -12.21
C GLY A 190 -19.78 -2.11 -12.44
N ALA A 191 -18.71 -2.15 -11.63
CA ALA A 191 -17.66 -1.13 -11.65
C ALA A 191 -16.92 -0.99 -12.99
N GLY A 192 -17.03 -1.99 -13.88
CA GLY A 192 -16.38 -1.98 -15.19
C GLY A 192 -16.72 -0.78 -16.06
N VAL A 193 -17.93 -0.21 -15.94
CA VAL A 193 -18.30 1.03 -16.66
C VAL A 193 -17.49 2.23 -16.17
N VAL A 194 -17.18 2.28 -14.88
CA VAL A 194 -16.45 3.37 -14.22
C VAL A 194 -14.94 3.24 -14.41
N VAL A 195 -14.37 2.06 -14.14
CA VAL A 195 -12.91 1.86 -14.12
C VAL A 195 -12.33 1.39 -15.45
N GLY A 196 -13.18 1.06 -16.41
CA GLY A 196 -12.80 0.47 -17.70
C GLY A 196 -12.53 -1.04 -17.62
N SER A 197 -12.69 -1.71 -18.77
CA SER A 197 -12.63 -3.19 -18.88
C SER A 197 -11.29 -3.79 -18.46
N GLY A 198 -10.18 -3.13 -18.79
CA GLY A 198 -8.82 -3.58 -18.45
C GLY A 198 -8.59 -3.60 -16.93
N THR A 199 -8.86 -2.48 -16.25
CA THR A 199 -8.72 -2.39 -14.79
C THR A 199 -9.72 -3.28 -14.08
N PHE A 200 -10.96 -3.35 -14.56
CA PHE A 200 -11.97 -4.23 -13.98
C PHE A 200 -11.57 -5.70 -14.04
N SER A 201 -10.95 -6.14 -15.14
CA SER A 201 -10.42 -7.51 -15.27
C SER A 201 -9.31 -7.81 -14.24
N ILE A 202 -8.48 -6.81 -13.89
CA ILE A 202 -7.48 -6.92 -12.83
C ILE A 202 -8.17 -7.04 -11.47
N LEU A 203 -9.11 -6.15 -11.15
CA LEU A 203 -9.84 -6.14 -9.87
C LEU A 203 -10.66 -7.42 -9.65
N SER A 204 -11.32 -7.93 -10.68
CA SER A 204 -12.10 -9.17 -10.62
C SER A 204 -11.22 -10.39 -10.35
N ARG A 205 -10.08 -10.51 -11.06
CA ARG A 205 -9.10 -11.58 -10.80
C ARG A 205 -8.48 -11.45 -9.40
N LEU A 206 -8.16 -10.22 -8.99
CA LEU A 206 -7.62 -9.92 -7.67
C LEU A 206 -8.59 -10.36 -6.56
N TYR A 207 -9.86 -9.97 -6.63
CA TYR A 207 -10.92 -10.39 -5.71
C TYR A 207 -11.05 -11.91 -5.62
N SER A 208 -11.12 -12.59 -6.77
CA SER A 208 -11.20 -14.05 -6.83
C SER A 208 -10.01 -14.73 -6.16
N ASN A 209 -8.80 -14.27 -6.46
CA ASN A 209 -7.58 -14.81 -5.85
C ASN A 209 -7.50 -14.50 -4.34
N MET A 210 -7.87 -13.29 -3.89
CA MET A 210 -7.92 -12.98 -2.46
C MET A 210 -8.88 -13.90 -1.70
N ASN A 211 -10.05 -14.20 -2.26
CA ASN A 211 -10.96 -15.18 -1.67
C ASN A 211 -10.35 -16.58 -1.63
N ARG A 212 -9.66 -17.04 -2.69
CA ARG A 212 -8.95 -18.32 -2.69
C ARG A 212 -7.87 -18.37 -1.60
N TYR A 213 -7.07 -17.31 -1.50
CA TYR A 213 -6.02 -17.18 -0.48
C TYR A 213 -6.61 -17.23 0.93
N ASN A 214 -7.66 -16.44 1.19
CA ASN A 214 -8.38 -16.43 2.47
C ASN A 214 -8.95 -17.80 2.85
N ASN A 215 -9.23 -18.66 1.86
CA ASN A 215 -9.71 -20.03 2.04
C ASN A 215 -8.60 -21.10 2.03
N GLY A 216 -7.32 -20.71 2.15
CA GLY A 216 -6.21 -21.65 2.33
C GLY A 216 -5.35 -21.92 1.10
N ASP A 217 -5.66 -21.32 -0.05
CA ASP A 217 -4.87 -21.51 -1.27
C ASP A 217 -3.72 -20.51 -1.32
N ASP A 218 -2.60 -20.83 -0.68
CA ASP A 218 -1.44 -19.92 -0.63
C ASP A 218 -0.74 -19.76 -2.00
N SER A 219 -1.04 -20.63 -2.98
CA SER A 219 -0.39 -20.63 -4.31
C SER A 219 -0.69 -19.37 -5.14
N VAL A 220 -1.77 -18.67 -4.83
CA VAL A 220 -2.19 -17.46 -5.56
C VAL A 220 -1.56 -16.18 -5.04
N LEU A 221 -0.79 -16.22 -3.94
CA LEU A 221 -0.23 -15.01 -3.31
C LEU A 221 0.55 -14.15 -4.30
N ASN A 222 1.41 -14.75 -5.12
CA ASN A 222 2.19 -14.02 -6.11
C ASN A 222 1.30 -13.31 -7.14
N ALA A 223 0.21 -13.96 -7.58
CA ALA A 223 -0.75 -13.36 -8.51
C ALA A 223 -1.50 -12.19 -7.87
N ILE A 224 -1.90 -12.33 -6.59
CA ILE A 224 -2.49 -11.23 -5.81
C ILE A 224 -1.53 -10.06 -5.72
N VAL A 225 -0.26 -10.30 -5.36
CA VAL A 225 0.74 -9.24 -5.20
C VAL A 225 0.94 -8.48 -6.51
N VAL A 226 1.04 -9.17 -7.65
CA VAL A 226 1.18 -8.53 -8.97
C VAL A 226 -0.01 -7.62 -9.28
N ASP A 227 -1.24 -8.11 -9.09
CA ASP A 227 -2.44 -7.33 -9.41
C ASP A 227 -2.65 -6.20 -8.40
N LEU A 228 -2.44 -6.44 -7.10
CA LEU A 228 -2.53 -5.42 -6.06
C LEU A 228 -1.46 -4.32 -6.24
N THR A 229 -0.27 -4.66 -6.73
CA THR A 229 0.76 -3.68 -7.11
C THR A 229 0.26 -2.75 -8.22
N LYS A 230 -0.44 -3.29 -9.23
CA LYS A 230 -1.03 -2.46 -10.30
C LYS A 230 -2.14 -1.56 -9.74
N ILE A 231 -3.00 -2.09 -8.88
CA ILE A 231 -4.05 -1.29 -8.22
C ILE A 231 -3.44 -0.18 -7.35
N ALA A 232 -2.38 -0.49 -6.61
CA ALA A 232 -1.63 0.47 -5.80
C ALA A 232 -0.87 1.52 -6.64
N SER A 233 -0.63 1.27 -7.92
CA SER A 233 -0.04 2.27 -8.80
C SER A 233 -1.02 3.40 -9.16
N HIS A 234 -2.32 3.16 -8.98
CA HIS A 234 -3.36 4.14 -9.24
C HIS A 234 -3.49 5.11 -8.05
N LYS A 235 -3.32 6.41 -8.32
CA LYS A 235 -3.15 7.44 -7.28
C LYS A 235 -4.44 8.18 -6.92
N LYS A 236 -5.39 8.25 -7.86
CA LYS A 236 -6.61 9.05 -7.78
C LYS A 236 -7.82 8.13 -7.64
N ILE A 237 -8.86 8.55 -6.92
CA ILE A 237 -10.13 7.80 -6.86
C ILE A 237 -10.86 8.02 -8.18
N TYR A 238 -11.50 6.98 -8.73
CA TYR A 238 -12.32 7.14 -9.94
C TYR A 238 -13.46 8.13 -9.66
N THR A 239 -13.48 9.21 -10.43
CA THR A 239 -14.45 10.29 -10.24
C THR A 239 -15.84 9.87 -10.69
N LEU A 240 -16.85 10.56 -10.17
CA LEU A 240 -18.21 10.39 -10.64
C LEU A 240 -18.34 10.97 -12.05
N ARG A 241 -18.86 10.17 -12.98
CA ARG A 241 -19.23 10.60 -14.33
C ARG A 241 -20.71 10.30 -14.57
N ALA A 242 -21.51 11.31 -14.88
CA ALA A 242 -22.96 11.16 -15.01
C ALA A 242 -23.37 10.08 -16.03
N GLU A 243 -22.59 9.94 -17.10
CA GLU A 243 -22.79 8.96 -18.17
C GLU A 243 -22.67 7.50 -17.70
N ASP A 244 -21.99 7.21 -16.60
CA ASP A 244 -21.85 5.85 -16.05
C ASP A 244 -23.10 5.38 -15.29
N TRP A 245 -24.04 6.29 -15.02
CA TRP A 245 -25.19 6.06 -14.17
C TRP A 245 -26.51 6.19 -14.93
N GLU A 246 -27.53 5.50 -14.43
CA GLU A 246 -28.92 5.70 -14.83
C GLU A 246 -29.85 5.81 -13.61
N PHE A 247 -30.85 6.68 -13.70
CA PHE A 247 -31.82 6.93 -12.64
C PHE A 247 -33.16 6.27 -12.99
N ILE A 248 -33.49 5.19 -12.29
CA ILE A 248 -34.66 4.36 -12.59
C ILE A 248 -35.43 4.11 -11.29
N GLY A 249 -36.72 4.45 -11.30
CA GLY A 249 -37.60 4.21 -10.15
C GLY A 249 -37.15 4.91 -8.86
N GLY A 250 -36.57 6.12 -8.98
CA GLY A 250 -36.13 6.89 -7.82
C GLY A 250 -34.78 6.49 -7.23
N LYS A 251 -34.04 5.57 -7.88
CA LYS A 251 -32.72 5.10 -7.46
C LYS A 251 -31.73 5.15 -8.61
N TYR A 252 -30.45 5.29 -8.28
CA TYR A 252 -29.37 5.16 -9.25
C TYR A 252 -28.95 3.70 -9.39
N ARG A 253 -28.36 3.38 -10.54
CA ARG A 253 -27.54 2.18 -10.74
C ARG A 253 -26.50 2.43 -11.81
N LEU A 254 -25.43 1.64 -11.80
CA LEU A 254 -24.43 1.64 -12.86
C LEU A 254 -25.05 1.11 -14.14
N ARG A 255 -24.70 1.75 -15.27
CA ARG A 255 -25.04 1.22 -16.59
C ARG A 255 -24.33 -0.10 -16.83
N LYS A 256 -24.90 -0.90 -17.73
CA LYS A 256 -24.22 -2.09 -18.22
C LYS A 256 -23.04 -1.66 -19.10
N LEU A 257 -21.90 -2.33 -18.91
CA LEU A 257 -20.75 -2.14 -19.78
C LEU A 257 -21.10 -2.62 -21.18
N GLU A 258 -21.17 -1.70 -22.13
CA GLU A 258 -21.33 -2.03 -23.55
C GLU A 258 -20.01 -2.60 -24.10
N PRO A 259 -20.02 -3.69 -24.89
CA PRO A 259 -18.80 -4.36 -25.38
C PRO A 259 -17.86 -3.45 -26.19
N GLU A 260 -18.39 -2.38 -26.80
CA GLU A 260 -17.65 -1.46 -27.66
C GLU A 260 -17.04 -0.27 -26.90
N PHE A 261 -17.28 -0.16 -25.60
CA PHE A 261 -16.78 0.94 -24.79
C PHE A 261 -15.29 0.75 -24.45
N ASN A 262 -14.43 1.04 -25.42
CA ASN A 262 -13.00 1.25 -25.21
C ASN A 262 -12.78 2.60 -24.52
N ASN A 263 -13.20 2.70 -23.27
CA ASN A 263 -12.71 3.77 -22.42
C ASN A 263 -11.23 3.47 -22.15
N ASN A 264 -10.37 4.17 -22.88
CA ASN A 264 -9.12 4.65 -22.30
C ASN A 264 -9.56 5.56 -21.15
N ALA A 265 -9.94 4.98 -20.00
CA ALA A 265 -10.17 5.73 -18.79
C ALA A 265 -8.94 6.60 -18.63
N ASP A 266 -9.14 7.92 -18.69
CA ASP A 266 -8.07 8.89 -18.70
C ASP A 266 -7.07 8.48 -17.64
N ILE A 267 -5.88 8.04 -18.09
CA ILE A 267 -4.72 7.98 -17.24
C ILE A 267 -4.38 9.44 -17.08
N ASP A 268 -5.14 10.10 -16.21
CA ASP A 268 -5.15 11.53 -16.02
C ASP A 268 -3.70 11.91 -15.76
N SER A 269 -3.06 12.51 -16.75
CA SER A 269 -1.70 13.03 -16.65
C SER A 269 -1.78 14.32 -15.86
N ASP A 270 -2.34 14.22 -14.66
CA ASP A 270 -2.65 15.36 -13.85
C ASP A 270 -1.35 15.96 -13.36
N TYR A 271 -1.22 17.25 -13.61
CA TYR A 271 -0.19 18.11 -13.09
C TYR A 271 -0.34 18.16 -11.56
N TYR A 272 0.31 17.22 -10.89
CA TYR A 272 0.38 17.17 -9.44
C TYR A 272 1.14 18.40 -8.94
N SER A 273 0.51 19.22 -8.09
CA SER A 273 1.20 20.30 -7.39
C SER A 273 2.30 19.74 -6.47
N ASP A 274 3.50 20.31 -6.41
CA ASP A 274 4.65 19.80 -5.62
C ASP A 274 4.45 19.73 -4.07
N LYS A 275 3.22 19.90 -3.56
CA LYS A 275 2.87 20.02 -2.14
C LYS A 275 3.21 18.80 -1.27
N CYS A 276 3.38 17.62 -1.84
CA CYS A 276 3.68 16.39 -1.08
C CYS A 276 5.03 15.77 -1.50
N ASP A 277 5.85 16.52 -2.23
CA ASP A 277 7.09 15.99 -2.83
C ASP A 277 8.19 15.71 -1.80
N ASN A 278 8.09 16.31 -0.61
CA ASN A 278 9.00 16.09 0.50
C ASN A 278 8.63 14.86 1.34
N GLU A 279 7.40 14.35 1.23
CA GLU A 279 6.89 13.24 2.05
C GLU A 279 7.29 11.87 1.51
N GLN A 280 8.60 11.69 1.26
CA GLN A 280 9.15 10.43 0.75
C GLN A 280 9.52 9.50 1.90
N PRO A 281 9.36 8.17 1.74
CA PRO A 281 9.89 7.22 2.70
C PRO A 281 11.40 7.42 2.89
N THR A 282 11.79 7.68 4.13
CA THR A 282 13.20 7.90 4.53
C THR A 282 13.98 6.58 4.64
N TYR A 283 13.27 5.46 4.72
CA TYR A 283 13.87 4.14 4.89
C TYR A 283 14.69 3.65 3.67
N ASN A 284 14.38 4.12 2.46
CA ASN A 284 15.09 3.75 1.22
C ASN A 284 16.58 4.09 1.22
N GLY A 285 16.99 5.18 1.89
CA GLY A 285 18.40 5.60 1.94
C GLY A 285 19.32 4.61 2.67
N PHE A 286 18.77 3.83 3.59
CA PHE A 286 19.54 2.95 4.46
C PHE A 286 19.86 1.59 3.84
N ILE A 287 18.94 1.04 3.05
CA ILE A 287 19.10 -0.30 2.46
C ILE A 287 20.26 -0.33 1.47
N PHE A 288 20.46 0.73 0.70
CA PHE A 288 21.62 0.83 -0.17
C PHE A 288 22.93 0.78 0.63
N GLY A 289 22.99 1.40 1.81
CA GLY A 289 24.16 1.36 2.69
C GLY A 289 24.55 -0.07 3.11
N LEU A 290 23.57 -0.88 3.56
CA LEU A 290 23.84 -2.26 4.03
C LEU A 290 24.38 -3.19 2.94
N PHE A 291 24.01 -2.99 1.67
CA PHE A 291 24.52 -3.81 0.57
C PHE A 291 25.95 -3.42 0.13
N PHE A 292 26.41 -2.20 0.41
CA PHE A 292 27.75 -1.75 0.03
C PHE A 292 28.85 -2.16 1.02
N PHE A 293 28.52 -2.48 2.27
CA PHE A 293 29.51 -2.87 3.30
C PHE A 293 29.73 -4.38 3.43
N ASN A 294 29.05 -5.22 2.64
CA ASN A 294 29.20 -6.68 2.63
C ASN A 294 29.90 -7.22 1.36
N LYS A 295 30.75 -6.40 0.72
CA LYS A 295 31.66 -6.84 -0.34
C LYS A 295 33.12 -6.66 0.07
#